data_AF-A0AAQ3UED9-F1
#
_entry.id   AF-A0AAQ3UED9-F1
#
_cell.length_a   1.000
_cell.length_b   1.000
_cell.length_c   1.000
_cell.angle_alpha   90.00
_cell.angle_beta   90.00
_cell.angle_gamma   90.00
#
_symmetry.space_group_name_H-M   'P 1'
#
loop_
_entity.id
_entity.type
_entity.pdbx_description
1 polymer ?
#
loop_
_entity_poly.entity_id
_entity_poly.type
_entity_poly.pdbx_seq_one_letter_code
_entity_poly.pdbx_strand_id
1 'polypeptide(L)'
;MTSLTSPWLLHLLVLAVAVATFLHAMVVAVAAGRHGSSGDNPTAGFEKVELADGDFQMQSPYNVPESQRFWYHDGVRTFWVYKTDMPFNAATHTNPRSEAMIRGHGVYSSGVWQFAGDGYVPAGGPPARQ
;
A
#
# COMPACT_ATOMS: atom_id res chain seq x y z
N MET A 1 -37.40 -47.76 29.96
CA MET A 1 -37.35 -46.52 29.15
C MET A 1 -37.72 -45.37 30.06
N THR A 2 -36.75 -44.75 30.74
CA THR A 2 -36.99 -43.64 31.68
C THR A 2 -36.93 -42.31 30.91
N SER A 3 -38.07 -41.62 30.88
CA SER A 3 -38.29 -40.35 30.19
C SER A 3 -37.34 -39.25 30.71
N LEU A 4 -36.54 -38.68 29.81
CA LEU A 4 -35.66 -37.52 30.01
C LEU A 4 -36.48 -36.21 30.05
N THR A 5 -37.50 -36.12 30.90
CA THR A 5 -38.32 -34.90 31.04
C THR A 5 -38.39 -34.47 32.49
N SER A 6 -37.23 -34.32 33.11
CA SER A 6 -37.10 -33.64 34.39
C SER A 6 -37.03 -32.13 34.12
N PRO A 7 -37.94 -31.31 34.69
CA PRO A 7 -37.99 -29.88 34.42
C PRO A 7 -36.73 -29.15 34.90
N TRP A 8 -36.09 -29.63 35.97
CA TRP A 8 -34.85 -29.05 36.51
C TRP A 8 -33.67 -29.24 35.55
N LEU A 9 -33.59 -30.40 34.88
CA LEU A 9 -32.57 -30.66 33.86
C LEU A 9 -32.77 -29.78 32.61
N LEU A 10 -34.02 -29.50 32.22
CA LEU A 10 -34.33 -28.59 31.12
C LEU A 10 -33.92 -27.15 31.46
N HIS A 11 -34.19 -26.67 32.67
CA HIS A 11 -33.77 -25.33 33.10
C HIS A 11 -32.23 -25.18 33.16
N LEU A 12 -31.53 -26.21 33.65
CA LEU A 12 -30.05 -26.22 33.65
C LEU A 12 -29.47 -26.24 32.24
N LEU A 13 -30.07 -26.99 31.32
CA LEU A 13 -29.65 -27.03 29.91
C LEU A 13 -29.85 -25.68 29.22
N VAL A 14 -31.00 -25.03 29.42
CA VAL A 14 -31.28 -23.70 28.85
C VAL A 14 -30.32 -22.65 29.40
N LEU A 15 -30.03 -22.68 30.70
CA LEU A 15 -29.05 -21.78 31.32
C LEU A 15 -27.65 -22.00 30.75
N ALA A 16 -27.21 -23.25 30.60
CA ALA A 16 -25.90 -23.58 30.04
C ALA A 16 -25.75 -23.10 28.59
N VAL A 17 -26.80 -23.27 27.76
CA VAL A 17 -26.82 -22.79 26.37
C VAL A 17 -26.77 -21.25 26.33
N ALA A 18 -27.55 -20.56 27.16
CA ALA A 18 -27.56 -19.10 27.21
C ALA A 18 -26.21 -18.51 27.65
N VAL A 19 -25.55 -19.14 28.63
CA VAL A 19 -24.20 -18.73 29.05
C VAL A 19 -23.19 -18.99 27.93
N ALA A 20 -23.27 -20.13 27.25
CA ALA A 20 -22.37 -20.46 26.14
C ALA A 20 -22.52 -19.49 24.97
N THR A 21 -23.76 -19.13 24.58
CA THR A 21 -24.00 -18.17 23.51
C THR A 21 -23.58 -16.75 23.89
N PHE A 22 -23.79 -16.34 25.15
CA PHE A 22 -23.32 -15.06 25.64
C PHE A 22 -21.79 -14.97 25.64
N LEU A 23 -21.09 -16.02 26.10
CA LEU A 23 -19.63 -16.08 26.05
C LEU A 23 -19.11 -16.08 24.61
N HIS A 24 -19.75 -16.80 23.69
CA HIS A 24 -19.41 -16.76 22.27
C HIS A 24 -19.58 -15.36 21.67
N ALA A 25 -20.70 -14.69 21.98
CA ALA A 25 -20.95 -13.33 21.53
C ALA A 25 -19.94 -12.32 22.10
N MET A 26 -19.51 -12.49 23.35
CA MET A 26 -18.45 -11.68 23.96
C MET A 26 -17.09 -11.91 23.29
N VAL A 27 -16.72 -13.16 22.98
CA VAL A 27 -15.48 -13.47 22.24
C VAL A 27 -15.51 -12.84 20.84
N VAL A 28 -16.64 -12.93 20.13
CA VAL A 28 -16.82 -12.31 18.81
C VAL A 28 -16.78 -10.78 18.90
N ALA A 29 -17.41 -10.18 19.91
CA ALA A 29 -17.39 -8.73 20.13
C ALA A 29 -16.00 -8.20 20.49
N VAL A 30 -15.22 -8.93 21.30
CA VAL A 30 -13.82 -8.60 21.61
C VAL A 30 -12.92 -8.74 20.38
N ALA A 31 -13.18 -9.73 19.51
CA ALA A 31 -12.47 -9.86 18.24
C ALA A 31 -12.82 -8.72 17.26
N ALA A 32 -14.09 -8.30 17.23
CA ALA A 32 -14.58 -7.20 16.38
C ALA A 32 -14.22 -5.80 16.92
N GLY A 33 -14.00 -5.65 18.23
CA GLY A 33 -13.69 -4.39 18.91
C GLY A 33 -12.27 -3.86 18.72
N ARG A 34 -11.44 -4.50 17.88
CA ARG A 34 -10.08 -4.03 17.53
C ARG A 34 -10.04 -3.11 16.32
N HIS A 35 -10.99 -2.20 16.19
CA HIS A 35 -10.86 -1.03 15.31
C HIS A 35 -10.76 0.23 16.17
N GLY A 36 -9.71 0.26 16.99
CA GLY A 36 -9.23 1.48 17.61
C GLY A 36 -8.19 2.09 16.68
N SER A 37 -8.54 3.23 16.07
CA SER A 37 -7.62 4.11 15.35
C SER A 37 -6.47 4.50 16.28
N SER A 38 -5.26 4.04 15.98
CA SER A 38 -4.08 4.28 16.80
C SER A 38 -2.83 4.42 15.95
N GLY A 39 -2.69 5.51 15.18
CA GLY A 39 -1.43 5.84 14.50
C GLY A 39 -0.83 4.65 13.75
N ASP A 40 -1.72 3.90 13.09
CA ASP A 40 -1.53 2.50 12.75
C ASP A 40 -0.36 2.32 11.78
N ASN A 41 0.34 1.18 11.88
CA ASN A 41 1.35 0.79 10.89
C ASN A 41 0.76 1.01 9.50
N PRO A 42 1.29 1.95 8.68
CA PRO A 42 0.65 2.30 7.43
C PRO A 42 0.59 1.13 6.47
N THR A 43 1.40 0.09 6.66
CA THR A 43 1.40 -1.13 5.84
C THR A 43 0.56 -2.27 6.43
N ALA A 44 -0.25 -2.03 7.47
CA ALA A 44 -1.12 -3.04 8.05
C ALA A 44 -2.10 -3.59 7.01
N GLY A 45 -2.09 -4.92 6.82
CA GLY A 45 -2.90 -5.59 5.81
C GLY A 45 -2.27 -5.66 4.41
N PHE A 46 -1.09 -5.09 4.20
CA PHE A 46 -0.31 -5.22 2.97
C PHE A 46 0.80 -6.28 3.12
N GLU A 47 1.01 -7.06 2.06
CA GLU A 47 2.18 -7.94 1.92
C GLU A 47 3.31 -7.16 1.24
N LYS A 48 4.53 -7.27 1.76
CA LYS A 48 5.70 -6.61 1.16
C LYS A 48 6.07 -7.32 -0.14
N VAL A 49 6.09 -6.58 -1.23
CA VAL A 49 6.67 -7.01 -2.51
C VAL A 49 8.02 -6.34 -2.68
N GLU A 50 9.07 -7.15 -2.80
CA GLU A 50 10.42 -6.64 -3.11
C GLU A 50 10.48 -6.27 -4.59
N LEU A 51 10.97 -5.06 -4.88
CA LEU A 51 11.20 -4.60 -6.25
C LEU A 51 12.69 -4.70 -6.56
N ALA A 52 13.03 -5.44 -7.60
CA ALA A 52 14.37 -5.52 -8.15
C ALA A 52 14.66 -4.32 -9.06
N ASP A 53 15.94 -4.10 -9.37
CA ASP A 53 16.32 -2.96 -10.21
C ASP A 53 15.71 -2.98 -11.61
N GLY A 54 15.52 -4.18 -12.16
CA GLY A 54 14.86 -4.40 -13.45
C GLY A 54 13.36 -4.11 -13.45
N ASP A 55 12.72 -3.98 -12.29
CA ASP A 55 11.31 -3.63 -12.18
C ASP A 55 11.07 -2.14 -12.38
N PHE A 56 12.12 -1.32 -12.45
CA PHE A 56 12.00 0.11 -12.70
C PHE A 56 12.34 0.42 -14.15
N GLN A 57 11.37 1.00 -14.86
CA GLN A 57 11.61 1.65 -16.12
C GLN A 57 11.66 3.16 -15.91
N MET A 58 12.78 3.77 -16.29
CA MET A 58 12.89 5.22 -16.28
C MET A 58 12.14 5.84 -17.48
N GLN A 59 11.48 6.96 -17.22
CA GLN A 59 10.85 7.82 -18.22
C GLN A 59 11.59 9.15 -18.19
N SER A 60 12.06 9.60 -19.35
CA SER A 60 12.83 10.84 -19.50
C SER A 60 12.22 11.72 -20.60
N PRO A 61 12.52 13.03 -20.60
CA PRO A 61 12.20 13.91 -21.71
C PRO A 61 12.69 13.36 -23.06
N TYR A 62 11.84 13.38 -24.09
CA TYR A 62 12.18 12.73 -25.38
C TYR A 62 13.33 13.38 -26.14
N ASN A 63 13.65 14.64 -25.83
CA ASN A 63 14.62 15.45 -26.58
C ASN A 63 16.06 15.28 -26.09
N VAL A 64 16.30 14.52 -25.02
CA VAL A 64 17.63 14.26 -24.45
C VAL A 64 17.80 12.78 -24.10
N PRO A 65 19.04 12.25 -24.11
CA PRO A 65 19.30 10.91 -23.61
C PRO A 65 18.96 10.78 -22.12
N GLU A 66 18.46 9.61 -21.73
CA GLU A 66 18.14 9.29 -20.32
C GLU A 66 19.33 9.51 -19.38
N SER A 67 20.55 9.16 -19.80
CA SER A 67 21.77 9.35 -18.99
C SER A 67 22.09 10.81 -18.66
N GLN A 68 21.41 11.77 -19.29
CA GLN A 68 21.53 13.19 -18.94
C GLN A 68 20.49 13.65 -17.92
N ARG A 69 19.50 12.83 -17.57
CA ARG A 69 18.41 13.16 -16.63
C ARG A 69 18.23 12.15 -15.52
N PHE A 70 18.95 11.04 -15.60
CA PHE A 70 18.89 9.93 -14.68
C PHE A 70 20.28 9.32 -14.50
N TRP A 71 20.57 8.91 -13.26
CA TRP A 71 21.59 7.90 -13.00
C TRP A 71 21.17 7.02 -11.82
N TYR A 72 21.73 5.81 -11.80
CA TYR A 72 21.56 4.83 -10.74
C TYR A 72 22.91 4.40 -10.17
N HIS A 73 23.06 4.47 -8.85
CA HIS A 73 24.27 4.03 -8.14
C HIS A 73 23.89 3.59 -6.72
N ASP A 74 24.35 2.41 -6.32
CA ASP A 74 24.23 1.86 -4.97
C ASP A 74 22.82 1.95 -4.36
N GLY A 75 21.79 1.57 -5.14
CA GLY A 75 20.40 1.60 -4.68
C GLY A 75 19.71 2.96 -4.80
N VAL A 76 20.44 4.03 -5.13
CA VAL A 76 19.90 5.39 -5.24
C VAL A 76 19.62 5.74 -6.70
N ARG A 77 18.35 6.07 -6.98
CA ARG A 77 17.89 6.60 -8.27
C ARG A 77 17.85 8.12 -8.20
N THR A 78 18.74 8.78 -8.93
CA THR A 78 18.78 10.24 -8.99
C THR A 78 18.24 10.70 -10.33
N PHE A 79 17.27 11.60 -10.31
CA PHE A 79 16.68 12.17 -11.52
C PHE A 79 16.44 13.67 -11.35
N TRP A 80 16.53 14.39 -12.46
CA TRP A 80 16.31 15.84 -12.50
C TRP A 80 15.64 16.23 -13.82
N VAL A 81 15.12 17.45 -13.86
CA VAL A 81 14.46 18.03 -15.03
C VAL A 81 14.83 19.50 -15.17
N TYR A 82 14.98 19.97 -16.40
CA TYR A 82 15.26 21.36 -16.73
C TYR A 82 14.09 22.00 -17.46
N LYS A 83 14.00 23.33 -17.40
CA LYS A 83 12.96 24.10 -18.09
C LYS A 83 12.97 23.94 -19.62
N THR A 84 14.12 23.60 -20.19
CA THR A 84 14.31 23.38 -21.63
C THR A 84 14.02 21.95 -22.07
N ASP A 85 13.70 21.06 -21.13
CA ASP A 85 13.32 19.70 -21.46
C ASP A 85 11.94 19.67 -22.11
N MET A 86 11.68 18.60 -22.86
CA MET A 86 10.38 18.35 -23.47
C MET A 86 9.58 17.34 -22.63
N PRO A 87 8.28 17.16 -22.91
CA PRO A 87 7.48 16.12 -22.25
C PRO A 87 8.07 14.70 -22.50
N PHE A 88 7.48 13.69 -21.87
CA PHE A 88 7.87 12.30 -22.11
C PHE A 88 7.68 11.86 -23.57
N ASN A 89 6.72 12.43 -24.29
CA ASN A 89 6.49 12.17 -25.70
C ASN A 89 5.99 13.42 -26.43
N ALA A 90 6.04 13.40 -27.76
CA ALA A 90 5.58 14.52 -28.60
C ALA A 90 4.05 14.59 -28.75
N ALA A 91 3.30 13.59 -28.26
CA ALA A 91 1.85 13.51 -28.41
C ALA A 91 1.08 14.20 -27.28
N THR A 92 1.73 14.45 -26.14
CA THR A 92 1.10 14.98 -24.92
C THR A 92 1.62 16.37 -24.59
N HIS A 93 0.74 17.25 -24.09
CA HIS A 93 1.06 18.64 -23.77
C HIS A 93 1.39 18.84 -22.28
N THR A 94 1.88 17.79 -21.62
CA THR A 94 2.23 17.82 -20.20
C THR A 94 3.60 18.45 -19.98
N ASN A 95 3.86 19.01 -18.80
CA ASN A 95 5.20 19.52 -18.49
C ASN A 95 6.27 18.41 -18.50
N PRO A 96 7.55 18.78 -18.71
CA PRO A 96 8.67 17.86 -18.63
C PRO A 96 8.76 17.16 -17.28
N ARG A 97 9.14 15.89 -17.30
CA ARG A 97 9.31 15.07 -16.09
C ARG A 97 10.32 13.96 -16.33
N SER A 98 10.97 13.57 -15.25
CA SER A 98 11.82 12.40 -15.16
C SER A 98 11.22 11.51 -14.06
N GLU A 99 10.74 10.32 -14.41
CA GLU A 99 9.95 9.46 -13.53
C GLU A 99 10.45 8.02 -13.53
N ALA A 100 10.58 7.41 -12.35
CA ALA A 100 10.78 5.97 -12.22
C ALA A 100 9.42 5.26 -12.22
N MET A 101 9.09 4.59 -13.32
CA MET A 101 7.87 3.80 -13.46
C MET A 101 8.13 2.37 -13.01
N ILE A 102 7.31 1.84 -12.10
CA ILE A 102 7.38 0.43 -11.72
C ILE A 102 6.69 -0.40 -12.82
N ARG A 103 7.35 -1.43 -13.32
CA ARG A 103 6.84 -2.38 -14.30
C ARG A 103 6.95 -3.79 -13.73
N GLY A 104 6.17 -4.70 -14.32
CA GLY A 104 5.98 -6.04 -13.75
C GLY A 104 4.84 -6.09 -12.74
N HIS A 105 4.62 -7.24 -12.13
CA HIS A 105 3.67 -7.52 -11.03
C HIS A 105 2.18 -7.11 -11.21
N GLY A 106 1.76 -6.63 -12.39
CA GLY A 106 0.38 -6.17 -12.60
C GLY A 106 0.00 -4.98 -11.71
N VAL A 107 0.99 -4.22 -11.23
CA VAL A 107 0.87 -3.20 -10.16
C VAL A 107 -0.17 -2.13 -10.49
N TYR A 108 -0.49 -1.93 -11.77
CA TYR A 108 -1.46 -0.94 -12.23
C TYR A 108 -2.70 -1.53 -12.91
N SER A 109 -2.85 -2.86 -12.94
CA SER A 109 -3.99 -3.52 -13.60
C SER A 109 -5.06 -4.03 -12.65
N SER A 110 -4.73 -4.25 -11.37
CA SER A 110 -5.66 -4.79 -10.37
C SER A 110 -5.13 -4.66 -8.94
N GLY A 111 -6.04 -4.75 -7.96
CA GLY A 111 -5.69 -4.80 -6.54
C GLY A 111 -5.53 -3.42 -5.90
N VAL A 112 -5.16 -3.43 -4.62
CA VAL A 112 -4.82 -2.22 -3.85
C VAL A 112 -3.34 -2.29 -3.54
N TRP A 113 -2.60 -1.25 -3.91
CA TRP A 113 -1.16 -1.17 -3.74
C TRP A 113 -0.81 0.01 -2.85
N GLN A 114 0.21 -0.19 -2.03
CA GLN A 114 0.84 0.86 -1.25
C GLN A 114 2.33 0.86 -1.54
N PHE A 115 2.88 2.05 -1.73
CA PHE A 115 4.29 2.26 -1.98
C PHE A 115 4.88 3.02 -0.80
N ALA A 116 6.10 2.67 -0.43
CA ALA A 116 6.92 3.38 0.54
C ALA A 116 8.31 3.56 -0.05
N GLY A 117 8.94 4.68 0.26
CA GLY A 117 10.29 4.99 -0.20
C GLY A 117 10.79 6.29 0.40
N ASP A 118 12.11 6.44 0.42
CA ASP A 118 12.78 7.63 0.91
C ASP A 118 13.12 8.56 -0.26
N GLY A 119 12.84 9.86 -0.08
CA GLY A 119 13.11 10.90 -1.07
C GLY A 119 13.95 12.01 -0.48
N TYR A 120 14.91 12.52 -1.25
CA TYR A 120 15.74 13.65 -0.88
C TYR A 120 15.73 14.72 -1.97
N VAL A 121 15.58 15.98 -1.57
CA VAL A 121 15.69 17.14 -2.46
C VAL A 121 16.89 17.97 -2.01
N PRO A 122 17.95 18.08 -2.83
CA PRO A 122 19.11 18.91 -2.49
C PRO A 122 18.72 20.38 -2.29
N ALA A 123 19.26 21.02 -1.26
CA ALA A 123 19.11 22.45 -1.05
C ALA A 123 19.90 23.23 -2.13
N GLY A 124 19.23 24.16 -2.84
CA GLY A 124 19.88 25.07 -3.79
C GLY A 124 19.74 24.72 -5.28
N GLY A 125 19.06 23.62 -5.64
CA GLY A 125 18.59 23.41 -7.02
C GLY A 125 17.45 24.39 -7.34
N PRO A 126 17.34 24.93 -8.58
CA PRO A 126 16.31 25.92 -8.88
C PRO A 126 14.93 25.32 -8.53
N PRO A 127 14.08 26.02 -7.76
CA PRO A 127 12.71 25.57 -7.61
C PRO A 127 12.11 25.46 -9.00
N ALA A 128 11.34 24.40 -9.26
CA ALA A 128 10.39 24.38 -10.36
C ALA A 128 9.50 25.62 -10.15
N ARG A 129 9.86 26.75 -10.80
CA ARG A 129 9.06 27.97 -10.73
C ARG A 129 7.76 27.64 -11.42
N GLN A 130 6.69 27.74 -10.65
CA GLN A 130 5.29 27.62 -11.08
C GLN A 130 5.02 28.47 -12.32
#